data_AF-A0A4R8GXM6-F1
#
_entry.id   AF-A0A4R8GXM6-F1
#
_cell.length_a   1.000
_cell.length_b   1.000
_cell.length_c   1.000
_cell.angle_alpha   90.00
_cell.angle_beta   90.00
_cell.angle_gamma   90.00
#
_symmetry.space_group_name_H-M   'P 1'
#
loop_
_entity.id
_entity.type
_entity.pdbx_description
1 polymer ?
#
loop_
_entity_poly.entity_id
_entity_poly.type
_entity_poly.pdbx_seq_one_letter_code
_entity_poly.pdbx_strand_id
1 'polypeptide(L)'
;MLDNLLIIGMFLYITIILLTGEKLYCLGLDFFATKKLKKLGYSFNDLEFSFEQIYYIVSTPSINSELCKLPTNNYFIKKGKLSLFSSKINDLQIFVKMPNGKKKLLAIVPKDRFPVPTLDSMLYYNEIDQKEYDLLIAYLFSHVKTHDMIIKEVNHKIIEG
;
A
#
# COMPACT_ATOMS: atom_id res chain seq x y z
N MET A 1 5.06 10.99 43.75
CA MET A 1 3.77 11.14 43.04
C MET A 1 3.94 11.97 41.77
N LEU A 2 4.72 13.07 41.81
CA LEU A 2 5.10 13.87 40.64
C LEU A 2 5.87 13.06 39.58
N ASP A 3 6.79 12.19 40.00
CA ASP A 3 7.62 11.37 39.08
C ASP A 3 6.77 10.40 38.26
N ASN A 4 5.77 9.76 38.89
CA ASN A 4 4.84 8.87 38.19
C ASN A 4 3.99 9.64 37.16
N LEU A 5 3.63 10.89 37.45
CA LEU A 5 2.85 11.74 36.55
C LEU A 5 3.67 12.17 35.32
N LEU A 6 4.97 12.45 35.51
CA LEU A 6 5.91 12.72 34.42
C LEU A 6 6.12 11.49 33.52
N ILE A 7 6.28 10.30 34.10
CA ILE A 7 6.44 9.05 33.35
C ILE A 7 5.19 8.76 32.52
N ILE A 8 4.00 8.90 33.11
CA ILE A 8 2.72 8.71 32.40
C ILE A 8 2.59 9.75 31.28
N GLY A 9 2.93 11.02 31.55
CA GLY A 9 2.91 12.08 30.55
C GLY A 9 3.83 11.80 29.35
N MET A 10 5.06 11.34 29.60
CA MET A 10 5.99 10.95 28.53
C MET A 10 5.46 9.77 27.71
N PHE A 11 4.90 8.75 28.37
CA PHE A 11 4.35 7.59 27.68
C PHE A 11 3.17 7.97 26.78
N LEU A 12 2.28 8.83 27.29
CA LEU A 12 1.11 9.30 26.57
C LEU A 12 1.51 10.19 25.39
N TYR A 13 2.52 11.05 25.57
CA TYR A 13 3.11 11.85 24.50
C TYR A 13 3.72 11.00 23.37
N ILE A 14 4.54 10.00 23.71
CA ILE A 14 5.12 9.07 22.74
C ILE A 14 4.02 8.31 21.99
N THR A 15 2.98 7.85 22.70
CA THR A 15 1.84 7.14 22.09
C THR A 15 1.10 8.01 21.09
N ILE A 16 0.85 9.29 21.42
CA ILE A 16 0.23 10.26 20.50
C ILE A 16 1.09 10.47 19.25
N ILE A 17 2.40 10.64 19.41
CA ILE A 17 3.31 10.81 18.25
C ILE A 17 3.24 9.58 17.34
N LEU A 18 3.29 8.38 17.92
CA LEU A 18 3.26 7.13 17.15
C LEU A 18 1.94 6.96 16.39
N LEU A 19 0.81 7.26 17.01
CA LEU A 19 -0.51 7.11 16.38
C LEU A 19 -0.79 8.20 15.34
N THR A 20 -0.28 9.41 15.57
CA THR A 20 -0.59 10.58 14.74
C THR A 20 0.37 10.71 13.56
N GLY A 21 1.63 10.27 13.73
CA GLY A 21 2.68 10.39 12.72
C GLY A 21 2.34 9.69 11.40
N GLU A 22 1.76 8.48 11.44
CA GLU A 22 1.38 7.76 10.23
C GLU A 22 0.21 8.44 9.50
N LYS A 23 -0.81 8.90 10.24
CA LYS A 23 -1.95 9.60 9.67
C LYS A 23 -1.54 10.93 9.04
N LEU A 24 -0.74 11.73 9.75
CA LEU A 24 -0.21 12.99 9.23
C LEU A 24 0.68 12.78 8.03
N TYR A 25 1.51 11.73 8.02
CA TYR A 25 2.31 11.37 6.86
C TYR A 25 1.43 11.07 5.64
N CYS A 26 0.40 10.23 5.79
CA CYS A 26 -0.51 9.89 4.69
C CYS A 26 -1.29 11.13 4.18
N LEU A 27 -1.76 11.99 5.09
CA LEU A 27 -2.45 13.23 4.72
C LEU A 27 -1.54 14.22 4.00
N GLY A 28 -0.31 14.39 4.50
CA GLY A 28 0.70 15.24 3.84
C GLY A 28 1.02 14.70 2.45
N LEU A 29 1.25 13.39 2.34
CA LEU A 29 1.51 12.71 1.08
C LEU A 29 0.41 12.93 0.06
N ASP A 30 -0.86 12.73 0.45
CA ASP A 30 -2.02 12.97 -0.40
C ASP A 30 -2.12 14.44 -0.84
N PHE A 31 -1.97 15.38 0.08
CA PHE A 31 -2.00 16.81 -0.23
C PHE A 31 -0.90 17.24 -1.22
N PHE A 32 0.34 16.80 -1.00
CA PHE A 32 1.46 17.16 -1.88
C PHE A 32 1.35 16.48 -3.24
N ALA A 33 0.97 15.20 -3.28
CA ALA A 33 0.83 14.44 -4.51
C ALA A 33 -0.31 14.98 -5.38
N THR A 34 -1.50 15.18 -4.81
CA THR A 34 -2.65 15.74 -5.54
C THR A 34 -2.36 17.14 -6.07
N LYS A 35 -1.71 18.00 -5.26
CA LYS A 35 -1.29 19.33 -5.70
C LYS A 35 -0.30 19.26 -6.86
N LYS A 36 0.65 18.31 -6.83
CA LYS A 36 1.64 18.14 -7.90
C LYS A 36 1.00 17.58 -9.17
N LEU A 37 0.18 16.54 -9.08
CA LEU A 37 -0.55 15.98 -10.21
C LEU A 37 -1.43 17.02 -10.90
N LYS A 38 -2.16 17.81 -10.11
CA LYS A 38 -2.99 18.91 -10.65
C LYS A 38 -2.17 19.95 -11.40
N LYS A 39 -0.94 20.25 -10.96
CA LYS A 39 -0.04 21.16 -11.68
C LYS A 39 0.44 20.58 -13.01
N LEU A 40 0.59 19.26 -13.09
CA LEU A 40 0.97 18.54 -14.31
C LEU A 40 -0.24 18.30 -15.23
N GLY A 41 -1.46 18.61 -14.81
CA GLY A 41 -2.67 18.36 -15.58
C GLY A 41 -3.20 16.92 -15.46
N TYR A 42 -2.69 16.14 -14.50
CA TYR A 42 -3.11 14.76 -14.27
C TYR A 42 -3.97 14.64 -13.00
N SER A 43 -4.79 13.61 -12.96
CA SER A 43 -5.51 13.14 -11.79
C SER A 43 -5.01 11.75 -11.38
N PHE A 44 -5.41 11.28 -10.19
CA PHE A 44 -5.10 9.92 -9.75
C PHE A 44 -5.55 8.86 -10.77
N ASN A 45 -6.68 9.08 -11.44
CA ASN A 45 -7.25 8.10 -12.36
C ASN A 45 -6.47 7.97 -13.68
N ASP A 46 -5.65 8.96 -14.00
CA ASP A 46 -4.83 8.98 -15.22
C ASP A 46 -3.48 8.26 -15.03
N LEU A 47 -3.19 7.84 -13.79
CA LEU A 47 -2.00 7.09 -13.43
C LEU A 47 -2.33 5.60 -13.50
N GLU A 48 -2.12 5.02 -14.67
CA GLU A 48 -2.19 3.58 -14.85
C GLU A 48 -0.96 2.91 -14.21
N PHE A 49 -1.20 1.77 -13.57
CA PHE A 49 -0.15 0.94 -13.01
C PHE A 49 -0.39 -0.52 -13.41
N SER A 50 0.71 -1.24 -13.64
CA SER A 50 0.67 -2.64 -14.06
C SER A 50 0.79 -3.59 -12.87
N PHE A 51 0.10 -4.72 -12.95
CA PHE A 51 0.11 -5.78 -11.94
C PHE A 51 1.15 -6.88 -12.21
N GLU A 52 1.97 -6.73 -13.25
CA GLU A 52 2.94 -7.76 -13.66
C GLU A 52 3.98 -8.09 -12.57
N GLN A 53 4.28 -7.14 -11.69
CA GLN A 53 5.33 -7.29 -10.67
C GLN A 53 4.78 -7.77 -9.30
N ILE A 54 3.59 -8.38 -9.28
CA ILE A 54 3.05 -9.05 -8.09
C ILE A 54 3.71 -10.43 -7.91
N TYR A 55 4.32 -10.65 -6.73
CA TYR A 55 4.88 -11.95 -6.35
C TYR A 55 3.81 -12.82 -5.71
N TYR A 56 3.29 -13.80 -6.44
CA TYR A 56 2.35 -14.79 -5.91
C TYR A 56 3.10 -15.88 -5.14
N ILE A 57 2.74 -16.06 -3.87
CA ILE A 57 3.37 -17.04 -2.96
C ILE A 57 2.60 -18.36 -2.97
N VAL A 58 1.31 -18.30 -3.27
CA VAL A 58 0.50 -19.49 -3.50
C VAL A 58 0.61 -19.88 -4.97
N SER A 59 0.74 -21.17 -5.24
CA SER A 59 0.50 -21.70 -6.57
C SER A 59 -0.92 -21.31 -7.00
N THR A 60 -1.08 -20.92 -8.26
CA THR A 60 -2.40 -20.70 -8.87
C THR A 60 -3.29 -21.88 -8.50
N PRO A 61 -4.41 -21.65 -7.83
CA PRO A 61 -5.16 -22.76 -7.30
C PRO A 61 -5.77 -23.58 -8.42
N SER A 62 -5.78 -24.90 -8.25
CA SER A 62 -6.68 -25.75 -9.02
C SER A 62 -8.13 -25.37 -8.68
N ILE A 63 -9.05 -25.54 -9.63
CA ILE A 63 -10.49 -25.20 -9.56
C ILE A 63 -11.19 -25.68 -8.26
N ASN A 64 -10.60 -26.64 -7.53
CA ASN A 64 -11.10 -27.17 -6.25
C ASN A 64 -10.46 -26.58 -4.98
N SER A 65 -9.70 -25.49 -5.07
CA SER A 65 -9.07 -24.92 -3.88
C SER A 65 -10.10 -24.21 -2.98
N GLU A 66 -9.89 -24.29 -1.67
CA GLU A 66 -10.65 -23.54 -0.68
C GLU A 66 -10.61 -22.02 -0.90
N LEU A 67 -9.64 -21.51 -1.67
CA LEU A 67 -9.46 -20.08 -1.95
C LEU A 67 -10.50 -19.55 -2.94
N CYS A 68 -10.92 -20.35 -3.92
CA CYS A 68 -11.86 -19.94 -4.98
C CYS A 68 -13.28 -19.69 -4.46
N LYS A 69 -13.61 -20.20 -3.27
CA LYS A 69 -14.94 -20.08 -2.65
C LYS A 69 -15.03 -18.94 -1.62
N LEU A 70 -13.94 -18.22 -1.39
CA LEU A 70 -13.92 -17.17 -0.37
C LEU A 70 -14.43 -15.83 -0.92
N PRO A 71 -15.28 -15.12 -0.17
CA PRO A 71 -15.75 -13.81 -0.58
C PRO A 71 -14.59 -12.81 -0.62
N THR A 72 -14.63 -11.85 -1.53
CA THR A 72 -13.60 -10.80 -1.69
C THR A 72 -13.36 -10.01 -0.40
N ASN A 73 -14.37 -9.90 0.47
CA ASN A 73 -14.26 -9.23 1.77
C ASN A 73 -13.31 -9.94 2.77
N ASN A 74 -12.92 -11.18 2.49
CA ASN A 74 -11.95 -11.90 3.31
C ASN A 74 -10.50 -11.55 2.92
N TYR A 75 -10.30 -10.84 1.82
CA TYR A 75 -9.00 -10.37 1.35
C TYR A 75 -8.69 -9.03 1.99
N PHE A 76 -7.47 -8.85 2.46
CA PHE A 76 -7.03 -7.59 3.04
C PHE A 76 -5.54 -7.38 2.81
N ILE A 77 -5.16 -6.11 2.70
CA ILE A 77 -3.78 -5.70 2.52
C ILE A 77 -3.18 -5.30 3.87
N LYS A 78 -1.98 -5.82 4.13
CA LYS A 78 -1.12 -5.37 5.23
C LYS A 78 0.08 -4.64 4.64
N LYS A 79 0.31 -3.42 5.11
CA LYS A 79 1.47 -2.59 4.74
C LYS A 79 2.72 -3.15 5.42
N GLY A 80 3.68 -3.66 4.64
CA GLY A 80 5.02 -3.99 5.12
C GLY A 80 5.83 -2.72 5.37
N LYS A 81 6.45 -2.65 6.54
CA LYS A 81 7.27 -1.53 6.98
C LYS A 81 8.66 -2.06 7.32
N LEU A 82 9.70 -1.32 6.92
CA LEU A 82 11.10 -1.62 7.29
C LEU A 82 11.33 -1.58 8.81
N SER A 83 10.57 -0.77 9.52
CA SER A 83 10.65 -0.62 10.97
C SER A 83 9.30 -0.23 11.55
N LEU A 84 9.07 -0.54 12.83
CA LEU A 84 7.88 -0.14 13.58
C LEU A 84 7.67 1.39 13.58
N PHE A 85 8.76 2.16 13.47
CA PHE A 85 8.74 3.62 13.48
C PHE A 85 8.72 4.24 12.08
N SER A 86 8.76 3.44 11.02
CA SER A 86 8.74 3.94 9.65
C SER A 86 7.31 4.15 9.16
N SER A 87 6.95 5.39 8.82
CA SER A 87 5.71 5.70 8.10
C SER A 87 5.78 5.29 6.61
N LYS A 88 6.96 4.97 6.10
CA LYS A 88 7.15 4.52 4.71
C LYS A 88 6.73 3.06 4.57
N ILE A 89 5.86 2.82 3.60
CA ILE A 89 5.45 1.49 3.15
C ILE A 89 6.52 0.98 2.19
N ASN A 90 7.00 -0.24 2.43
CA ASN A 90 7.98 -0.91 1.58
C ASN A 90 7.33 -1.92 0.64
N ASP A 91 6.31 -2.63 1.13
CA ASP A 91 5.57 -3.64 0.38
C ASP A 91 4.11 -3.68 0.82
N LEU A 92 3.24 -4.20 -0.04
CA LEU A 92 1.87 -4.57 0.27
C LEU A 92 1.77 -6.09 0.29
N GLN A 93 1.35 -6.63 1.42
CA GLN A 93 1.15 -8.05 1.62
C GLN A 93 -0.35 -8.34 1.55
N ILE A 94 -0.76 -9.16 0.58
CA ILE A 94 -2.15 -9.53 0.37
C ILE A 94 -2.41 -10.82 1.13
N PHE A 95 -3.29 -10.74 2.12
CA PHE A 95 -3.71 -11.89 2.91
C PHE A 95 -5.18 -12.22 2.63
N VAL A 96 -5.53 -13.49 2.86
CA VAL A 96 -6.91 -13.94 2.96
C VAL A 96 -7.19 -14.55 4.33
N LYS A 97 -8.37 -14.25 4.86
CA LYS A 97 -8.89 -14.89 6.08
C LYS A 97 -9.60 -16.20 5.69
N MET A 98 -9.02 -17.32 6.13
CA MET A 98 -9.60 -18.64 5.94
C MET A 98 -10.77 -18.88 6.91
N PRO A 99 -11.68 -19.84 6.63
CA PRO A 99 -12.81 -20.16 7.51
C PRO A 99 -12.40 -20.58 8.92
N ASN A 100 -11.23 -21.23 9.05
CA ASN A 100 -10.62 -21.61 10.34
C ASN A 100 -10.00 -20.43 11.10
N GLY A 101 -10.17 -19.20 10.62
CA GLY A 101 -9.65 -17.97 11.23
C GLY A 101 -8.17 -17.69 10.94
N LYS A 102 -7.43 -18.63 10.33
CA LYS A 102 -6.03 -18.40 9.97
C LYS A 102 -5.91 -17.42 8.80
N LYS A 103 -4.85 -16.62 8.83
CA LYS A 103 -4.49 -15.71 7.74
C LYS A 103 -3.47 -16.41 6.84
N LYS A 104 -3.76 -16.47 5.54
CA LYS A 104 -2.83 -17.02 4.55
C LYS A 104 -2.32 -15.88 3.67
N LEU A 105 -0.99 -15.79 3.54
CA LEU A 105 -0.35 -14.84 2.64
C LEU A 105 -0.48 -15.35 1.20
N LEU A 106 -1.00 -14.52 0.31
CA LEU A 106 -1.26 -14.88 -1.08
C LEU A 106 -0.25 -14.26 -2.03
N ALA A 107 0.02 -12.97 -1.86
CA ALA A 107 0.89 -12.23 -2.74
C ALA A 107 1.59 -11.07 -2.02
N ILE A 108 2.70 -10.62 -2.59
CA ILE A 108 3.46 -9.44 -2.16
C ILE A 108 3.65 -8.52 -3.35
N VAL A 109 3.39 -7.23 -3.18
CA VAL A 109 3.75 -6.18 -4.13
C VAL A 109 4.83 -5.34 -3.49
N PRO A 110 6.06 -5.31 -3.99
CA PRO A 110 7.11 -4.47 -3.45
C PRO A 110 7.09 -3.09 -4.14
N LYS A 111 7.29 -2.03 -3.36
CA LYS A 111 7.10 -0.64 -3.82
C LYS A 111 8.14 -0.23 -4.87
N ASP A 112 9.38 -0.70 -4.74
CA ASP A 112 10.49 -0.46 -5.68
C ASP A 112 10.22 -1.02 -7.09
N ARG A 113 9.29 -1.96 -7.16
CA ARG A 113 8.88 -2.70 -8.35
C ARG A 113 7.41 -2.42 -8.69
N PHE A 114 6.92 -1.23 -8.38
CA PHE A 114 5.56 -0.83 -8.72
C PHE A 114 5.59 -0.04 -10.04
N PRO A 115 5.30 -0.66 -11.19
CA PRO A 115 5.43 -0.02 -12.49
C PRO A 115 4.30 1.00 -12.70
N VAL A 116 4.68 2.25 -12.98
CA VAL A 116 3.73 3.32 -13.29
C VAL A 116 4.22 4.02 -14.57
N PRO A 117 3.87 3.49 -15.75
CA PRO A 117 4.43 3.94 -17.03
C PRO A 117 4.29 5.44 -17.28
N THR A 118 3.19 6.04 -16.80
CA THR A 118 2.97 7.49 -16.88
C THR A 118 4.04 8.27 -16.12
N LEU A 119 4.39 7.84 -14.90
CA LEU A 119 5.43 8.48 -14.11
C LEU A 119 6.83 8.17 -14.65
N ASP A 120 7.06 6.97 -15.18
CA ASP A 120 8.32 6.60 -15.84
C ASP A 120 8.58 7.52 -17.04
N SER A 121 7.54 7.79 -17.84
CA SER A 121 7.61 8.70 -18.98
C SER A 121 7.90 10.13 -18.53
N MET A 122 7.20 10.64 -17.51
CA MET A 122 7.42 11.99 -16.97
C MET A 122 8.86 12.16 -16.44
N LEU A 123 9.40 11.14 -15.77
CA LEU A 123 10.78 11.15 -15.28
C LEU A 123 11.77 11.17 -16.45
N TYR A 124 11.54 10.33 -17.48
CA TYR A 124 12.38 10.27 -18.67
C TYR A 124 12.43 11.60 -19.43
N TYR A 125 11.28 12.28 -19.57
CA TYR A 125 11.18 13.58 -20.23
C TYR A 125 11.54 14.78 -19.32
N ASN A 126 12.03 14.54 -18.10
CA ASN A 126 12.36 15.55 -17.09
C ASN A 126 11.18 16.48 -16.71
N GLU A 127 9.94 16.01 -16.83
CA GLU A 127 8.76 16.73 -16.34
C GLU A 127 8.66 16.70 -14.80
N ILE A 128 9.24 15.67 -14.20
CA ILE A 128 9.39 15.49 -12.75
C ILE A 128 10.83 15.08 -12.42
N ASP A 129 11.27 15.38 -11.19
CA ASP A 129 12.53 14.86 -10.67
C ASP A 129 12.34 13.52 -9.91
N GLN A 130 13.45 12.89 -9.51
CA GLN A 130 13.41 11.63 -8.76
C GLN A 130 12.65 11.74 -7.42
N LYS A 131 12.70 12.88 -6.73
CA LYS A 131 12.02 13.07 -5.44
C LYS A 131 10.52 13.15 -5.64
N GLU A 132 10.08 13.82 -6.70
CA GLU A 132 8.69 13.92 -7.11
C GLU A 132 8.16 12.56 -7.57
N TYR A 133 8.94 11.81 -8.35
CA TYR A 133 8.64 10.43 -8.71
C TYR A 133 8.41 9.56 -7.46
N ASP A 134 9.35 9.55 -6.51
CA ASP A 134 9.25 8.75 -5.29
C ASP A 134 8.03 9.11 -4.42
N LEU A 135 7.65 10.39 -4.41
CA LEU A 135 6.49 10.91 -3.71
C LEU A 135 5.19 10.43 -4.37
N LEU A 136 5.10 10.51 -5.70
CA LEU A 136 3.93 10.09 -6.47
C LEU A 136 3.74 8.56 -6.42
N ILE A 137 4.83 7.79 -6.50
CA ILE A 137 4.78 6.33 -6.27
C ILE A 137 4.31 6.03 -4.85
N ALA A 138 4.87 6.70 -3.83
CA ALA A 138 4.43 6.51 -2.45
C ALA A 138 2.95 6.82 -2.26
N TYR A 139 2.45 7.86 -2.93
CA TYR A 139 1.04 8.24 -2.94
C TYR A 139 0.16 7.15 -3.55
N LEU A 140 0.44 6.75 -4.79
CA LEU A 140 -0.28 5.67 -5.47
C LEU A 140 -0.31 4.41 -4.62
N PHE A 141 0.84 3.99 -4.11
CA PHE A 141 0.98 2.77 -3.32
C PHE A 141 0.25 2.83 -1.97
N SER A 142 0.01 4.02 -1.44
CA SER A 142 -0.70 4.23 -0.18
C SER A 142 -2.21 4.41 -0.36
N HIS A 143 -2.67 4.68 -1.58
CA HIS A 143 -4.05 5.06 -1.88
C HIS A 143 -5.00 3.86 -1.84
N VAL A 144 -6.19 4.06 -1.25
CA VAL A 144 -7.18 2.99 -1.03
C VAL A 144 -7.63 2.36 -2.34
N LYS A 145 -7.84 3.17 -3.38
CA LYS A 145 -8.25 2.66 -4.70
C LYS A 145 -7.21 1.71 -5.30
N THR A 146 -5.92 1.95 -5.06
CA THR A 146 -4.84 1.05 -5.50
C THR A 146 -4.93 -0.28 -4.77
N HIS A 147 -5.24 -0.26 -3.47
CA HIS A 147 -5.42 -1.47 -2.67
C HIS A 147 -6.60 -2.31 -3.16
N ASP A 148 -7.72 -1.67 -3.47
CA ASP A 148 -8.90 -2.34 -4.00
C ASP A 148 -8.62 -2.97 -5.38
N MET A 149 -7.89 -2.24 -6.24
CA MET A 149 -7.46 -2.73 -7.55
C MET A 149 -6.54 -3.95 -7.44
N ILE A 150 -5.54 -3.90 -6.54
CA ILE A 150 -4.63 -5.05 -6.29
C ILE A 150 -5.41 -6.25 -5.74
N ILE A 151 -6.35 -6.04 -4.82
CA ILE A 151 -7.17 -7.14 -4.27
C ILE A 151 -8.01 -7.79 -5.38
N LYS A 152 -8.62 -6.98 -6.25
CA LYS A 152 -9.40 -7.48 -7.40
C LYS A 152 -8.53 -8.30 -8.34
N GLU A 153 -7.35 -7.80 -8.68
CA GLU A 153 -6.42 -8.50 -9.56
C GLU A 153 -5.95 -9.83 -8.95
N VAL A 154 -5.52 -9.81 -7.69
CA VAL A 154 -5.09 -11.04 -6.99
C VAL A 154 -6.23 -12.04 -6.91
N ASN A 155 -7.45 -11.58 -6.66
CA ASN A 155 -8.63 -12.44 -6.63
C ASN A 155 -8.91 -13.06 -8.02
N HIS A 156 -8.91 -12.24 -9.08
CA HIS A 156 -9.08 -12.69 -10.46
C HIS A 156 -8.02 -13.73 -10.86
N LYS A 157 -6.74 -13.45 -10.63
CA LYS A 157 -5.63 -14.39 -10.90
C LYS A 157 -5.73 -15.71 -10.13
N ILE A 158 -6.27 -15.69 -8.92
CA ILE A 158 -6.45 -16.88 -8.07
C ILE A 158 -7.69 -17.68 -8.48
N ILE A 159 -8.76 -17.02 -8.93
CA ILE A 159 -10.00 -17.71 -9.32
C ILE A 159 -9.92 -18.24 -10.75
N GLU A 160 -9.40 -17.45 -11.68
CA GLU A 160 -9.49 -17.72 -13.12
C GLU A 160 -8.26 -18.41 -13.71
N GLY A 161 -7.09 -18.30 -13.08
CA GLY A 161 -5.85 -19.01 -13.46
C GLY A 161 -5.25 -18.58 -14.79
#